data_AF-A0A7V3BMA9-F1
#
_entry.id   AF-A0A7V3BMA9-F1
#
_cell.length_a   1.000
_cell.length_b   1.000
_cell.length_c   1.000
_cell.angle_alpha   90.00
_cell.angle_beta   90.00
_cell.angle_gamma   90.00
#
_symmetry.space_group_name_H-M   'P 1'
#
loop_
_entity.id
_entity.type
_entity.pdbx_description
1 polymer ?
#
loop_
_entity_poly.entity_id
_entity_poly.type
_entity_poly.pdbx_seq_one_letter_code
_entity_poly.pdbx_strand_id
1 'polypeptide(L)'
;MLAEYLSLRQLSAYFGLSIRTLRNSLVHPVTPLPYFRVCRKIPVRRSDPDAWLSRYRHAEQPVDLDALVNDVLAGLQWRLLLRKGRKLHVG
;
A
#
# COMPACT_ATOMS: atom_id res chain seq x y z
N MET A 1 -20.59 -11.90 19.67
CA MET A 1 -21.15 -11.77 18.30
C MET A 1 -20.71 -10.42 17.77
N LEU A 2 -19.69 -10.36 16.89
CA LEU A 2 -19.19 -9.08 16.38
C LEU A 2 -20.18 -8.56 15.34
N ALA A 3 -20.62 -7.31 15.50
CA ALA A 3 -21.45 -6.65 14.49
C ALA A 3 -20.69 -6.59 13.16
N GLU A 4 -21.36 -6.90 12.06
CA GLU A 4 -20.76 -6.92 10.71
C GLU A 4 -20.21 -5.54 10.31
N TYR A 5 -20.79 -4.48 10.86
CA TYR A 5 -20.34 -3.10 10.71
C TYR A 5 -19.88 -2.52 12.05
N LEU A 6 -18.69 -1.94 12.03
CA LEU A 6 -18.02 -1.34 13.17
C LEU A 6 -18.09 0.19 13.06
N SER A 7 -18.51 0.83 14.15
CA SER A 7 -18.28 2.26 14.35
C SER A 7 -16.80 2.55 14.62
N LEU A 8 -16.38 3.81 14.47
CA LEU A 8 -15.01 4.23 14.84
C LEU A 8 -14.62 3.88 16.28
N ARG A 9 -15.57 3.85 17.22
CA ARG A 9 -15.32 3.45 18.61
C ARG A 9 -15.05 1.94 18.72
N GLN A 10 -15.80 1.13 17.99
CA GLN A 10 -15.57 -0.33 17.93
C GLN A 10 -14.27 -0.65 17.19
N LEU A 11 -13.95 0.08 16.13
CA LEU A 11 -12.66 -0.02 15.42
C LEU A 11 -11.47 0.36 16.32
N SER A 12 -11.63 1.38 17.15
CA SER A 12 -10.63 1.79 18.13
C SER A 12 -10.34 0.67 19.13
N ALA A 13 -11.39 0.03 19.67
CA ALA A 13 -11.24 -1.13 20.53
C ALA A 13 -10.66 -2.35 19.80
N TYR A 14 -11.04 -2.55 18.54
CA TYR A 14 -10.60 -3.68 17.72
C TYR A 14 -9.11 -3.62 17.39
N PHE A 15 -8.60 -2.46 16.97
CA PHE A 15 -7.20 -2.28 16.61
C PHE A 15 -6.29 -1.82 17.76
N GLY A 16 -6.86 -1.40 18.89
CA GLY A 16 -6.09 -0.74 19.95
C GLY A 16 -5.56 0.65 19.56
N LEU A 17 -6.12 1.27 18.52
CA LEU A 17 -5.73 2.59 18.02
C LEU A 17 -6.66 3.69 18.54
N SER A 18 -6.13 4.90 18.69
CA SER A 18 -6.97 6.06 19.06
C SER A 18 -7.96 6.41 17.94
N ILE A 19 -9.14 6.93 18.30
CA ILE A 19 -10.13 7.43 17.32
C ILE A 19 -9.53 8.53 16.44
N ARG A 20 -8.61 9.35 16.98
CA ARG A 20 -7.91 10.38 16.21
C ARG A 20 -7.04 9.76 15.11
N THR A 21 -6.27 8.73 15.44
CA THR A 21 -5.45 7.98 14.47
C THR A 21 -6.32 7.37 13.37
N LEU A 22 -7.46 6.79 13.74
CA LEU A 22 -8.41 6.23 12.78
C LEU A 22 -8.99 7.31 11.87
N ARG A 23 -9.37 8.47 12.40
CA ARG A 23 -9.85 9.61 11.58
C ARG A 23 -8.81 10.09 10.58
N ASN A 24 -7.53 10.14 10.99
CA ASN A 24 -6.44 10.49 10.06
C ASN A 24 -6.28 9.43 8.97
N SER A 25 -6.50 8.15 9.30
CA SER A 25 -6.43 7.05 8.33
C SER A 25 -7.57 7.11 7.30
N LEU A 26 -8.74 7.67 7.64
CA LEU A 26 -9.84 7.85 6.67
C LEU A 26 -9.50 8.86 5.57
N VAL A 27 -8.64 9.83 5.85
CA VAL A 27 -8.24 10.90 4.92
C VAL A 27 -6.81 10.73 4.42
N HIS A 28 -6.19 9.57 4.66
CA HIS A 28 -4.81 9.33 4.27
C HIS A 28 -4.68 9.33 2.74
N PRO A 29 -3.74 10.09 2.15
CA PRO A 29 -3.70 10.27 0.69
C PRO A 29 -3.31 9.01 -0.09
N VAL A 30 -2.47 8.15 0.50
CA VAL A 30 -1.94 6.95 -0.19
C VAL A 30 -2.79 5.70 0.10
N THR A 31 -3.05 5.43 1.38
CA THR A 31 -3.79 4.24 1.82
C THR A 31 -4.94 4.61 2.77
N PRO A 32 -6.01 5.26 2.26
CA PRO A 32 -7.17 5.58 3.09
C PRO A 32 -7.86 4.31 3.59
N LEU A 33 -8.30 4.32 4.84
CA LEU A 33 -9.13 3.26 5.41
C LEU A 33 -10.51 3.28 4.71
N PRO A 34 -10.98 2.17 4.11
CA PRO A 34 -12.30 2.13 3.50
C PRO A 34 -13.42 2.36 4.53
N TYR A 35 -14.38 3.21 4.20
CA TYR A 35 -15.51 3.50 5.07
C TYR A 35 -16.77 3.83 4.29
N PHE A 36 -17.93 3.57 4.90
CA PHE A 36 -19.20 4.07 4.42
C PHE A 36 -19.54 5.36 5.17
N ARG A 37 -20.21 6.29 4.48
CA ARG A 37 -20.77 7.50 5.10
C ARG A 37 -22.28 7.46 5.00
N VAL A 38 -22.94 7.11 6.10
CA VAL A 38 -24.39 7.08 6.19
C VAL A 38 -24.82 8.21 7.12
N CYS A 39 -25.33 9.29 6.53
CA CYS A 39 -25.62 10.56 7.22
C CYS A 39 -24.37 11.09 7.98
N ARG A 40 -24.42 11.11 9.32
CA ARG A 40 -23.32 11.51 10.21
C ARG A 40 -22.53 10.33 10.79
N LYS A 41 -22.90 9.09 10.45
CA LYS A 41 -22.23 7.89 10.94
C LYS A 41 -21.23 7.37 9.91
N ILE A 42 -20.16 6.78 10.44
CA ILE A 42 -19.09 6.16 9.67
C ILE A 42 -19.06 4.67 10.05
N PRO A 43 -20.00 3.85 9.54
CA PRO A 43 -19.87 2.40 9.65
C PRO A 43 -18.78 1.90 8.71
N VAL A 44 -18.00 0.94 9.20
CA VAL A 44 -16.95 0.26 8.44
C VAL A 44 -17.23 -1.23 8.49
N ARG A 45 -17.28 -1.91 7.36
CA ARG A 45 -17.50 -3.36 7.33
C ARG A 45 -16.29 -4.05 7.92
N ARG A 46 -16.47 -5.06 8.79
CA ARG A 46 -15.36 -5.70 9.51
C ARG A 46 -14.25 -6.28 8.61
N SER A 47 -14.57 -6.73 7.40
CA SER A 47 -13.60 -7.27 6.44
C SER A 47 -12.62 -6.23 5.89
N ASP A 48 -13.05 -4.98 5.74
CA ASP A 48 -12.27 -3.95 5.04
C ASP A 48 -11.05 -3.49 5.86
N PRO A 49 -11.17 -3.26 7.19
CA PRO A 49 -10.03 -2.96 8.05
C PRO A 49 -8.97 -4.05 8.05
N ASP A 50 -9.37 -5.34 8.02
CA ASP A 50 -8.42 -6.46 8.02
C ASP A 50 -7.59 -6.47 6.71
N ALA A 51 -8.25 -6.27 5.57
CA ALA A 51 -7.59 -6.15 4.27
C ALA A 51 -6.77 -4.85 4.12
N TRP A 52 -7.18 -3.77 4.79
CA TRP A 52 -6.40 -2.54 4.85
C TRP A 52 -5.15 -2.73 5.71
N LEU A 53 -5.27 -3.39 6.87
CA LEU A 53 -4.16 -3.62 7.80
C LEU A 53 -3.08 -4.53 7.19
N SER A 54 -3.46 -5.50 6.35
CA SER A 54 -2.49 -6.37 5.67
C SER A 54 -1.51 -5.60 4.79
N ARG A 55 -1.84 -4.37 4.35
CA ARG A 55 -0.92 -3.49 3.59
C ARG A 55 0.21 -2.92 4.45
N TYR A 56 0.00 -2.84 5.76
CA TYR A 56 0.99 -2.39 6.74
C TYR A 56 1.77 -3.57 7.34
N ARG A 57 1.54 -4.79 6.84
CA ARG A 57 2.25 -5.97 7.29
C ARG A 57 3.70 -5.89 6.80
N HIS A 58 4.60 -5.55 7.71
CA HIS A 58 6.04 -5.76 7.52
C HIS A 58 6.33 -7.26 7.71
N ALA A 59 6.20 -8.05 6.65
CA ALA A 59 6.79 -9.39 6.61
C ALA A 59 8.28 -9.23 6.31
N GLU A 60 9.12 -9.97 7.03
CA GLU A 60 10.57 -9.78 7.27
C GLU A 60 11.53 -9.78 6.06
N GLN A 61 11.08 -9.53 4.84
CA GLN A 61 12.00 -9.24 3.74
C GLN A 61 11.92 -7.76 3.39
N PRO A 62 12.91 -6.96 3.83
CA PRO A 62 13.14 -5.67 3.23
C PRO A 62 13.30 -5.92 1.72
N VAL A 63 12.43 -5.30 0.92
CA VAL A 63 12.71 -5.19 -0.50
C VAL A 63 14.01 -4.42 -0.60
N ASP A 64 15.07 -5.08 -1.08
CA ASP A 64 16.33 -4.44 -1.40
C ASP A 64 16.08 -3.55 -2.62
N LEU A 65 15.66 -2.31 -2.35
CA LEU A 65 15.36 -1.31 -3.36
C LEU A 65 16.60 -1.00 -4.20
N ASP A 66 17.78 -1.05 -3.61
CA ASP A 66 19.02 -0.79 -4.31
C ASP A 66 19.32 -1.92 -5.30
N ALA A 67 19.14 -3.18 -4.91
CA ALA A 67 19.25 -4.32 -5.83
C ALA A 67 18.24 -4.20 -6.99
N LEU A 68 16.98 -3.87 -6.72
CA LEU A 68 15.95 -3.72 -7.75
C LEU A 68 16.27 -2.57 -8.73
N VAL A 69 16.72 -1.42 -8.21
CA VAL A 69 17.10 -0.26 -9.03
C VAL A 69 18.33 -0.61 -9.90
N ASN A 70 19.32 -1.27 -9.32
CA ASN A 70 20.53 -1.68 -10.04
C ASN A 70 20.19 -2.66 -11.17
N ASP A 71 19.29 -3.62 -10.95
CA ASP A 71 18.82 -4.55 -11.99
C ASP A 71 18.14 -3.82 -13.16
N VAL A 72 17.27 -2.85 -12.86
CA VAL A 72 16.59 -2.04 -13.90
C VAL A 72 17.60 -1.21 -14.69
N LEU A 73 18.56 -0.57 -14.02
CA LEU A 73 19.60 0.23 -14.66
C LEU A 73 20.51 -0.63 -15.55
N ALA A 74 20.92 -1.81 -15.08
CA ALA A 74 21.71 -2.76 -15.86
C ALA A 74 20.98 -3.20 -17.14
N GLY A 75 19.68 -3.49 -17.04
CA GLY A 75 18.84 -3.84 -18.20
C GLY A 75 18.73 -2.72 -19.23
N LEU A 76 18.65 -1.46 -18.80
CA LEU A 76 18.63 -0.30 -19.70
C LEU A 76 19.99 -0.08 -20.38
N GLN A 77 21.08 -0.27 -19.64
CA GLN A 77 22.45 -0.14 -20.17
C GLN A 77 22.75 -1.21 -21.22
N TRP A 78 22.33 -2.46 -20.98
CA TRP A 78 22.43 -3.55 -21.95
C TRP A 78 21.71 -3.23 -23.26
N ARG A 79 20.50 -2.67 -23.16
CA ARG A 79 19.69 -2.29 -24.32
C ARG A 79 20.29 -1.15 -25.15
N LEU A 80 21.01 -0.23 -24.51
CA LEU A 80 21.76 0.84 -25.19
C LEU A 80 23.02 0.30 -25.89
N LEU A 81 23.73 -0.64 -25.27
CA LEU A 81 24.91 -1.28 -25.87
C LEU A 81 24.54 -2.13 -27.08
N LEU A 82 23.45 -2.90 -27.03
CA LEU A 82 22.91 -3.65 -28.19
C LEU A 82 22.45 -2.74 -29.34
N ARG A 83 22.06 -1.48 -29.04
CA ARG A 83 21.76 -0.48 -30.06
C ARG A 83 23.03 0.13 -30.69
N LYS A 84 24.11 0.30 -29.92
CA LYS A 84 25.41 0.75 -30.44
C LYS A 84 26.11 -0.34 -31.28
N GLY A 85 26.05 -1.60 -30.87
CA GLY A 85 26.66 -2.72 -31.61
C GLY A 85 26.07 -2.93 -33.02
N ARG A 86 24.78 -2.64 -33.23
CA ARG A 86 24.16 -2.65 -34.56
C ARG A 86 24.59 -1.52 -35.50
N LYS A 87 25.32 -0.51 -35.00
CA LYS A 87 25.88 0.58 -35.83
C LYS A 87 27.33 0.33 -36.28
N LEU A 88 27.95 -0.80 -35.91
CA LEU A 88 29.36 -1.09 -36.21
C LEU A 88 29.56 -2.11 -37.34
N HIS A 89 28.54 -2.40 -38.15
CA HIS A 89 28.62 -3.27 -39.34
C HIS A 89 27.91 -2.64 -40.55
N VAL A 90 28.19 -1.35 -40.81
CA VAL A 90 27.98 -0.74 -42.12
C VAL A 90 29.09 0.29 -42.30
N GLY A 91 30.10 -0.05 -43.10
CA GLY A 91 31.27 0.79 -43.38
C GLY A 91 32.51 -0.05 -43.58
#